data_AF-A0A8S4RGQ2-F1
#
_entry.id   AF-A0A8S4RGQ2-F1
#
_cell.length_a   1.000
_cell.length_b   1.000
_cell.length_c   1.000
_cell.angle_alpha   90.00
_cell.angle_beta   90.00
_cell.angle_gamma   90.00
#
_symmetry.space_group_name_H-M   'P 1'
#
loop_
_entity.id
_entity.type
_entity.pdbx_description
1 polymer ?
#
loop_
_entity_poly.entity_id
_entity_poly.type
_entity_poly.pdbx_seq_one_letter_code
_entity_poly.pdbx_strand_id
1 'polypeptide(L)'
;MEGLRQKGWTLLTIMLILIASWRCNTVATLTGQGDNQVIYLRIPSRKTLEDLRMTKTEYITWFQTVLRDLCTGAGIIMKLEETWVSGILLEYGREFFVKGAQLERYPVEYITSLLSTSRVMGGFPVTLFANFCTRAVQDPLTSQLCLIKTFMASPRHRPHILRVATTLMKHTDPKMLIQDPLSLPINMPRQPENYIKDMITVGVPSLIKNKELLPLFGPEVGIRREELLTGLMRQPVLLPSFSLIPPNPPCWRETRCKSKG
;
A
#
# COMPACT_ATOMS: atom_id res chain seq x y z
N MET A 1 -7.56 -24.84 -10.22
CA MET A 1 -7.77 -23.51 -9.62
C MET A 1 -6.47 -23.08 -8.98
N GLU A 2 -5.98 -21.92 -9.38
CA GLU A 2 -4.80 -21.26 -8.80
C GLU A 2 -5.08 -20.93 -7.32
N GLY A 3 -4.11 -21.16 -6.43
CA GLY A 3 -4.24 -20.90 -4.98
C GLY A 3 -4.85 -22.02 -4.12
N LEU A 4 -5.46 -23.06 -4.71
CA LEU A 4 -5.97 -24.19 -3.92
C LEU A 4 -4.83 -25.14 -3.49
N ARG A 5 -4.77 -25.50 -2.20
CA ARG A 5 -3.74 -26.38 -1.61
C ARG A 5 -2.29 -25.92 -1.83
N GLN A 6 -2.05 -24.61 -1.98
CA GLN A 6 -0.71 -24.04 -2.19
C GLN A 6 0.32 -24.54 -1.16
N LYS A 7 -0.05 -24.58 0.13
CA LYS A 7 0.81 -25.12 1.21
C LYS A 7 1.20 -26.59 0.99
N GLY A 8 0.29 -27.41 0.46
CA GLY A 8 0.54 -28.82 0.18
C GLY A 8 1.54 -29.00 -0.97
N TRP A 9 1.37 -28.21 -2.04
CA TRP A 9 2.32 -28.19 -3.16
C TRP A 9 3.70 -27.70 -2.73
N THR A 10 3.77 -26.64 -1.93
CA THR A 10 5.03 -26.15 -1.36
C THR A 10 5.71 -27.19 -0.47
N LEU A 11 4.95 -27.96 0.33
CA LEU A 11 5.51 -29.04 1.15
C LEU A 11 6.10 -30.16 0.28
N LEU A 12 5.39 -30.57 -0.77
CA LEU A 12 5.87 -31.60 -1.69
C LEU A 12 7.18 -31.18 -2.37
N THR A 13 7.27 -29.95 -2.87
CA THR A 13 8.50 -29.45 -3.51
C THR A 13 9.66 -29.35 -2.52
N ILE A 14 9.41 -28.91 -1.28
CA ILE A 14 10.43 -28.91 -0.22
C ILE A 14 10.97 -30.33 0.00
N MET A 15 10.09 -31.34 0.07
CA MET A 15 10.51 -32.72 0.27
C MET A 15 11.35 -33.25 -0.90
N LEU A 16 10.97 -32.96 -2.15
CA LEU A 16 11.75 -33.36 -3.33
C LEU A 16 13.15 -32.74 -3.33
N ILE A 17 13.27 -31.48 -2.93
CA ILE A 17 14.56 -30.78 -2.84
C ILE A 17 15.42 -31.35 -1.71
N LEU A 18 14.83 -31.69 -0.57
CA LEU A 18 15.54 -32.34 0.53
C LEU A 18 16.06 -33.73 0.12
N ILE A 19 15.24 -34.52 -0.59
CA ILE A 19 15.66 -35.81 -1.15
C ILE A 19 16.81 -35.61 -2.15
N ALA A 20 16.73 -34.59 -3.02
CA ALA A 20 17.82 -34.26 -3.95
C ALA A 20 19.11 -33.90 -3.20
N SER A 21 19.02 -33.08 -2.14
CA SER A 21 20.18 -32.71 -1.32
C SER A 21 20.82 -33.91 -0.63
N TRP A 22 20.01 -34.85 -0.15
CA TRP A 22 20.49 -36.09 0.45
C TRP A 22 21.21 -36.97 -0.57
N ARG A 23 20.63 -37.14 -1.78
CA ARG A 23 21.28 -37.89 -2.89
C ARG A 23 22.58 -37.25 -3.36
N CYS A 24 22.66 -35.93 -3.33
CA CYS A 24 23.85 -35.19 -3.73
C CYS A 24 24.87 -34.99 -2.60
N ASN A 25 24.61 -35.54 -1.41
CA ASN A 25 25.41 -35.38 -0.19
C ASN A 25 25.75 -33.90 0.10
N THR A 26 24.73 -33.05 0.08
CA THR A 26 24.84 -31.60 0.30
C THR A 26 23.74 -31.06 1.19
N VAL A 27 23.92 -29.81 1.62
CA VAL A 27 22.94 -29.06 2.38
C VAL A 27 22.31 -28.04 1.44
N ALA A 28 21.00 -28.15 1.28
CA ALA A 28 20.19 -27.16 0.59
C ALA A 28 19.30 -26.44 1.60
N THR A 29 19.36 -25.11 1.62
CA THR A 29 18.40 -24.28 2.36
C THR A 29 17.41 -23.69 1.38
N LEU A 30 16.13 -23.65 1.73
CA LEU A 30 15.07 -23.17 0.84
C LEU A 30 14.44 -21.89 1.37
N THR A 31 14.13 -20.98 0.45
CA THR A 31 13.17 -19.89 0.68
C THR A 31 12.24 -19.81 -0.53
N GLY A 32 10.96 -19.54 -0.32
CA GLY A 32 10.00 -19.63 -1.42
C GLY A 32 8.59 -19.27 -1.00
N GLN A 33 7.81 -18.75 -1.94
CA GLN A 33 6.38 -18.55 -1.78
C GLN A 33 5.67 -19.10 -3.01
N GLY A 34 4.93 -20.20 -2.84
CA GLY A 34 4.23 -20.85 -3.95
C GLY A 34 5.17 -21.50 -4.95
N ASP A 35 5.09 -21.03 -6.19
CA ASP A 35 5.83 -21.50 -7.37
C ASP A 35 7.25 -20.92 -7.47
N ASN A 36 7.47 -19.71 -6.93
CA ASN A 36 8.77 -19.08 -6.90
C ASN A 36 9.59 -19.55 -5.69
N GLN A 37 10.49 -20.51 -5.94
CA GLN A 37 11.37 -21.10 -4.93
C GLN A 37 12.83 -20.83 -5.25
N VAL A 38 13.60 -20.51 -4.21
CA VAL A 38 15.04 -20.28 -4.27
C VAL A 38 15.72 -21.33 -3.41
N ILE A 39 16.72 -21.98 -3.99
CA ILE A 39 17.51 -23.03 -3.34
C ILE A 39 18.92 -22.51 -3.12
N TYR A 40 19.31 -22.35 -1.85
CA TYR A 40 20.68 -22.11 -1.45
C TYR A 40 21.43 -23.42 -1.35
N LEU A 41 22.13 -23.77 -2.43
CA LEU A 41 22.96 -24.96 -2.49
C LEU A 41 24.34 -24.71 -1.89
N ARG A 42 24.72 -25.45 -0.85
CA ARG A 42 26.09 -25.42 -0.33
C ARG A 42 27.00 -26.21 -1.26
N ILE A 43 27.88 -25.51 -1.97
CA ILE A 43 28.88 -26.16 -2.82
C ILE A 43 29.94 -26.83 -1.93
N PRO A 44 30.31 -28.10 -2.20
CA PRO A 44 31.37 -28.79 -1.48
C PRO A 44 32.72 -28.07 -1.55
N SER A 45 33.62 -28.40 -0.63
CA SER A 45 34.98 -27.85 -0.64
C SER A 45 35.74 -28.28 -1.91
N ARG A 46 36.78 -27.53 -2.29
CA ARG A 46 37.60 -27.86 -3.46
C ARG A 46 38.17 -29.28 -3.42
N LYS A 47 38.64 -29.74 -2.25
CA LYS A 47 39.14 -31.10 -2.05
C LYS A 47 38.07 -32.15 -2.37
N THR A 48 36.86 -31.94 -1.84
CA THR A 48 35.71 -32.84 -2.09
C THR A 48 35.30 -32.85 -3.56
N LEU A 49 35.37 -31.70 -4.24
CA LEU A 49 35.10 -31.61 -5.68
C LEU A 49 36.17 -32.33 -6.52
N GLU A 50 37.43 -32.24 -6.11
CA GLU A 50 38.56 -32.97 -6.73
C GLU A 50 38.40 -34.50 -6.54
N ASP A 51 38.00 -34.95 -5.34
CA ASP A 51 37.70 -36.36 -5.06
C ASP A 51 36.55 -36.89 -5.94
N LEU A 52 35.51 -36.05 -6.13
CA LEU A 52 34.38 -36.34 -7.01
C LEU A 52 34.71 -36.19 -8.50
N ARG A 53 35.87 -35.63 -8.85
CA ARG A 53 36.30 -35.29 -10.21
C ARG A 53 35.28 -34.39 -10.94
N MET A 54 34.71 -33.43 -10.24
CA MET A 54 33.72 -32.48 -10.77
C MET A 54 34.13 -31.04 -10.50
N THR A 55 33.85 -30.17 -11.46
CA THR A 55 33.87 -28.72 -11.26
C THR A 55 32.63 -28.25 -10.49
N LYS A 56 32.66 -27.03 -9.95
CA LYS A 56 31.51 -26.41 -9.29
C LYS A 56 30.28 -26.36 -10.21
N THR A 57 30.48 -26.04 -11.48
CA THR A 57 29.41 -25.99 -12.49
C THR A 57 28.83 -27.37 -12.77
N GLU A 58 29.66 -28.39 -12.93
CA GLU A 58 29.19 -29.77 -13.14
C GLU A 58 28.42 -30.29 -11.92
N TYR A 59 28.86 -29.96 -10.71
CA TYR A 59 28.16 -30.31 -9.48
C TYR A 59 26.75 -29.68 -9.41
N ILE A 60 26.63 -28.41 -9.82
CA ILE A 60 25.33 -27.70 -9.88
C ILE A 60 24.42 -28.37 -10.92
N THR A 61 24.93 -28.62 -12.12
CA THR A 61 24.16 -29.27 -13.20
C THR A 61 23.73 -30.69 -12.79
N TRP A 62 24.57 -31.41 -12.06
CA TRP A 62 24.23 -32.71 -11.50
C TRP A 62 23.10 -32.61 -10.48
N PHE A 63 23.16 -31.66 -9.54
CA PHE A 63 22.06 -31.41 -8.61
C PHE A 63 20.74 -31.07 -9.32
N GLN A 64 20.79 -30.20 -10.33
CA GLN A 64 19.62 -29.85 -11.14
C GLN A 64 19.03 -31.07 -11.87
N THR A 65 19.89 -31.94 -12.38
CA THR A 65 19.49 -33.19 -13.04
C THR A 65 18.76 -34.12 -12.07
N VAL A 66 19.35 -34.37 -10.90
CA VAL A 66 18.72 -35.21 -9.85
C VAL A 66 17.37 -34.64 -9.42
N LEU A 67 17.29 -33.32 -9.22
CA LEU A 67 16.06 -32.66 -8.83
C LEU A 67 14.99 -32.75 -9.93
N ARG A 68 15.35 -32.55 -11.20
CA ARG A 68 14.45 -32.68 -12.34
C ARG A 68 13.88 -34.09 -12.44
N ASP A 69 14.73 -35.11 -12.27
CA ASP A 69 14.29 -36.50 -12.38
C ASP A 69 13.32 -36.86 -11.24
N LEU A 70 13.56 -36.34 -10.03
CA LEU A 70 12.63 -36.45 -8.89
C LEU A 70 11.30 -35.73 -9.13
N CYS A 71 11.33 -34.50 -9.64
CA CYS A 71 10.13 -33.76 -10.00
C CYS A 71 9.32 -34.48 -11.10
N THR A 72 10.00 -34.98 -12.13
CA THR A 72 9.38 -35.72 -13.23
C THR A 72 8.71 -37.01 -12.72
N GLY A 73 9.38 -37.74 -11.83
CA GLY A 73 8.81 -38.92 -11.17
C GLY A 73 7.59 -38.61 -10.28
N ALA A 74 7.50 -37.39 -9.74
CA ALA A 74 6.35 -36.91 -8.98
C ALA A 74 5.24 -36.29 -9.86
N GLY A 75 5.41 -36.28 -11.19
CA GLY A 75 4.48 -35.65 -12.13
C GLY A 75 4.56 -34.12 -12.17
N ILE A 76 5.64 -33.53 -11.68
CA ILE A 76 5.90 -32.08 -11.68
C ILE A 76 6.84 -31.74 -12.84
N ILE A 77 6.39 -30.90 -13.76
CA ILE A 77 7.21 -30.41 -14.87
C ILE A 77 8.05 -29.24 -14.39
N MET A 78 9.38 -29.43 -14.35
CA MET A 78 10.33 -28.36 -14.09
C MET A 78 10.75 -27.72 -15.42
N LYS A 79 10.52 -26.42 -15.56
CA LYS A 79 11.00 -25.63 -16.70
C LYS A 79 12.41 -25.14 -16.43
N LEU A 80 13.38 -25.68 -17.15
CA LEU A 80 14.78 -25.29 -16.99
C LEU A 80 15.04 -23.89 -17.54
N GLU A 81 14.21 -23.44 -18.49
CA GLU A 81 14.28 -22.11 -19.12
C GLU A 81 13.96 -20.99 -18.12
N GLU A 82 13.16 -21.30 -17.10
CA GLU A 82 12.79 -20.38 -16.01
C GLU A 82 13.71 -20.54 -14.78
N THR A 83 14.61 -21.54 -14.79
CA THR A 83 15.51 -21.84 -13.68
C THR A 83 16.91 -21.30 -13.97
N TRP A 84 17.39 -20.38 -13.14
CA TRP A 84 18.75 -19.82 -13.26
C TRP A 84 19.56 -20.04 -11.98
N VAL A 85 20.88 -19.96 -12.09
CA VAL A 85 21.81 -20.14 -10.97
C VAL A 85 22.83 -19.01 -10.96
N SER A 86 23.13 -18.49 -9.78
CA SER A 86 24.21 -17.51 -9.59
C SER A 86 24.90 -17.70 -8.25
N GLY A 87 26.19 -17.34 -8.20
CA GLY A 87 26.96 -17.27 -6.96
C GLY A 87 26.99 -15.88 -6.33
N ILE A 88 26.43 -14.86 -7.01
CA ILE A 88 26.51 -13.45 -6.58
C ILE A 88 25.17 -12.73 -6.57
N LEU A 89 24.23 -13.17 -7.41
CA LEU A 89 22.92 -12.56 -7.60
C LEU A 89 21.87 -13.48 -7.00
N LEU A 90 20.98 -12.90 -6.22
CA LEU A 90 19.82 -13.58 -5.66
C LEU A 90 18.59 -12.75 -6.05
N GLU A 91 17.61 -13.38 -6.69
CA GLU A 91 16.28 -12.78 -6.88
C GLU A 91 15.30 -13.49 -5.98
N TYR A 92 14.52 -12.72 -5.22
CA TYR A 92 13.44 -13.25 -4.41
C TYR A 92 12.32 -12.21 -4.35
N GLY A 93 11.09 -12.60 -4.71
CA GLY A 93 9.93 -11.70 -4.63
C GLY A 93 10.05 -10.43 -5.49
N ARG A 94 10.75 -10.51 -6.64
CA ARG A 94 11.12 -9.37 -7.50
C ARG A 94 12.12 -8.38 -6.86
N GLU A 95 12.75 -8.73 -5.75
CA GLU A 95 13.90 -8.00 -5.22
C GLU A 95 15.20 -8.66 -5.65
N PHE A 96 16.22 -7.87 -5.94
CA PHE A 96 17.55 -8.37 -6.31
C PHE A 96 18.53 -8.09 -5.18
N PHE A 97 19.36 -9.06 -4.86
CA PHE A 97 20.47 -8.94 -3.92
C PHE A 97 21.77 -9.30 -4.63
N VAL A 98 22.75 -8.39 -4.62
CA VAL A 98 24.07 -8.58 -5.21
C VAL A 98 25.10 -8.61 -4.10
N LYS A 99 25.84 -9.72 -3.96
CA LYS A 99 26.85 -9.94 -2.91
C LYS A 99 26.30 -9.69 -1.50
N GLY A 100 25.02 -10.01 -1.27
CA GLY A 100 24.33 -9.81 0.01
C GLY A 100 23.76 -8.41 0.24
N ALA A 101 23.96 -7.46 -0.66
CA ALA A 101 23.34 -6.13 -0.60
C ALA A 101 22.10 -6.07 -1.50
N GLN A 102 21.00 -5.53 -0.99
CA GLN A 102 19.78 -5.32 -1.78
C GLN A 102 20.03 -4.22 -2.83
N LEU A 103 19.60 -4.46 -4.07
CA LEU A 103 19.71 -3.50 -5.16
C LEU A 103 18.49 -2.57 -5.14
N GLU A 104 18.73 -1.28 -4.90
CA GLU A 104 17.70 -0.25 -4.96
C GLU A 104 17.27 -0.01 -6.42
N ARG A 105 16.00 -0.26 -6.73
CA ARG A 105 15.46 -0.08 -8.11
C ARG A 105 15.21 1.38 -8.48
N TYR A 106 15.13 2.27 -7.49
CA TYR A 106 14.87 3.69 -7.67
C TYR A 106 15.70 4.48 -6.66
N PRO A 107 16.12 5.72 -6.98
CA PRO A 107 16.79 6.58 -6.02
C PRO A 107 15.87 6.78 -4.81
N VAL A 108 16.36 6.41 -3.63
CA VAL A 108 15.64 6.47 -2.36
C VAL A 108 15.08 7.87 -2.13
N GLU A 109 15.78 8.90 -2.57
CA GLU A 109 15.37 10.31 -2.46
C GLU A 109 14.09 10.60 -3.24
N TYR A 110 13.90 9.98 -4.40
CA TYR A 110 12.69 10.15 -5.21
C TYR A 110 11.50 9.43 -4.58
N ILE A 111 11.69 8.16 -4.17
CA ILE A 111 10.64 7.40 -3.46
C ILE A 111 10.27 8.12 -2.16
N THR A 112 11.25 8.58 -1.40
CA THR A 112 11.03 9.30 -0.14
C THR A 112 10.24 10.59 -0.39
N SER A 113 10.58 11.35 -1.43
CA SER A 113 9.84 12.58 -1.80
C SER A 113 8.40 12.28 -2.24
N LEU A 114 8.20 11.17 -2.95
CA LEU A 114 6.88 10.73 -3.41
C LEU A 114 5.99 10.25 -2.26
N LEU A 115 6.53 9.42 -1.36
CA LEU A 115 5.84 8.91 -0.17
C LEU A 115 5.67 9.98 0.92
N SER A 116 6.41 11.07 0.86
CA SER A 116 6.25 12.20 1.78
C SER A 116 5.13 13.16 1.37
N THR A 117 4.60 13.02 0.15
CA THR A 117 3.43 13.80 -0.31
C THR A 117 2.19 12.95 -0.11
N SER A 118 1.40 13.25 0.92
CA SER A 118 0.17 12.49 1.20
C SER A 118 -1.02 12.94 0.34
N ARG A 119 -2.15 12.23 0.51
CA ARG A 119 -3.44 12.53 -0.13
C ARG A 119 -3.91 13.98 0.05
N VAL A 120 -3.54 14.64 1.15
CA VAL A 120 -4.00 16.02 1.43
C VAL A 120 -3.52 17.00 0.34
N MET A 121 -2.35 16.73 -0.24
CA MET A 121 -1.79 17.49 -1.35
C MET A 121 -2.05 16.82 -2.72
N GLY A 122 -2.89 15.79 -2.78
CA GLY A 122 -3.13 14.98 -3.99
C GLY A 122 -2.05 13.93 -4.28
N GLY A 123 -1.23 13.59 -3.29
CA GLY A 123 -0.28 12.48 -3.35
C GLY A 123 -0.90 11.12 -2.97
N PHE A 124 -0.03 10.17 -2.59
CA PHE A 124 -0.46 8.79 -2.34
C PHE A 124 -1.17 8.61 -0.99
N PRO A 125 -1.96 7.52 -0.84
CA PRO A 125 -2.64 7.15 0.39
C PRO A 125 -1.72 6.62 1.49
N VAL A 126 -0.77 7.43 1.94
CA VAL A 126 0.29 7.06 2.89
C VAL A 126 0.15 7.77 4.23
N THR A 127 0.50 7.07 5.30
CA THR A 127 0.58 7.64 6.66
C THR A 127 1.97 8.25 6.86
N LEU A 128 2.03 9.54 7.14
CA LEU A 128 3.31 10.21 7.41
C LEU A 128 3.87 9.79 8.77
N PHE A 129 5.21 9.86 8.89
CA PHE A 129 5.92 9.68 10.16
C PHE A 129 5.37 10.59 11.29
N ALA A 130 5.05 11.85 10.99
CA ALA A 130 4.48 12.79 11.97
C ALA A 130 3.18 12.29 12.63
N ASN A 131 2.39 11.48 11.92
CA ASN A 131 1.14 10.90 12.42
C ASN A 131 1.38 9.72 13.39
N PHE A 132 2.60 9.18 13.45
CA PHE A 132 2.97 8.20 14.48
C PHE A 132 3.37 8.89 15.79
N CYS A 133 3.97 10.09 15.69
CA CYS A 133 4.39 10.85 16.87
C CYS A 133 3.23 11.58 17.55
N THR A 134 2.17 11.91 16.80
CA THR A 134 1.01 12.65 17.31
C THR A 134 -0.27 11.95 16.92
N ARG A 135 -1.13 11.67 17.91
CA ARG A 135 -2.47 11.13 17.66
C ARG A 135 -3.42 12.30 17.36
N ALA A 136 -4.15 12.20 16.26
CA ALA A 136 -5.16 13.17 15.82
C ALA A 136 -4.63 14.60 15.58
N VAL A 137 -3.90 14.76 14.48
CA VAL A 137 -3.50 16.09 13.97
C VAL A 137 -4.75 16.91 13.61
N GLN A 138 -4.88 18.12 14.16
CA GLN A 138 -6.03 19.00 13.91
C GLN A 138 -6.08 19.51 12.46
N ASP A 139 -4.92 19.80 11.87
CA ASP A 139 -4.78 20.19 10.47
C ASP A 139 -3.68 19.38 9.77
N PRO A 140 -4.06 18.37 8.97
CA PRO A 140 -3.09 17.52 8.29
C PRO A 140 -2.35 18.29 7.18
N LEU A 141 -2.92 19.37 6.63
CA LEU A 141 -2.26 20.18 5.60
C LEU A 141 -1.04 20.91 6.17
N THR A 142 -1.20 21.58 7.32
CA THR A 142 -0.06 22.25 7.99
C THR A 142 1.09 21.29 8.24
N SER A 143 0.79 20.04 8.64
CA SER A 143 1.81 19.01 8.85
C SER A 143 2.52 18.62 7.55
N GLN A 144 1.78 18.50 6.43
CA GLN A 144 2.37 18.27 5.10
C GLN A 144 3.29 19.42 4.67
N LEU A 145 2.83 20.67 4.82
CA LEU A 145 3.60 21.84 4.42
C LEU A 145 4.89 21.96 5.22
N CYS A 146 4.85 21.65 6.51
CA CYS A 146 6.05 21.60 7.36
C CYS A 146 7.04 20.53 6.86
N LEU A 147 6.55 19.33 6.52
CA LEU A 147 7.38 18.26 5.99
C LEU A 147 8.01 18.64 4.65
N ILE A 148 7.23 19.19 3.72
CA ILE A 148 7.72 19.68 2.42
C ILE A 148 8.77 20.77 2.61
N LYS A 149 8.57 21.70 3.56
CA LYS A 149 9.55 22.74 3.89
C LYS A 149 10.89 22.12 4.33
N THR A 150 10.86 21.08 5.16
CA THR A 150 12.07 20.34 5.57
C THR A 150 12.75 19.67 4.38
N PHE A 151 12.00 19.02 3.49
CA PHE A 151 12.56 18.42 2.27
C PHE A 151 13.14 19.46 1.30
N MET A 152 12.51 20.62 1.17
CA MET A 152 12.99 21.75 0.35
C MET A 152 14.29 22.36 0.86
N ALA A 153 14.57 22.25 2.16
CA ALA A 153 15.84 22.65 2.76
C ALA A 153 16.97 21.65 2.49
N SER A 154 16.65 20.40 2.14
CA SER A 154 17.63 19.36 1.81
C SER A 154 18.03 19.42 0.32
N PRO A 155 19.30 19.68 -0.03
CA PRO A 155 19.75 19.75 -1.42
C PRO A 155 19.52 18.44 -2.19
N ARG A 156 19.57 17.29 -1.51
CA ARG A 156 19.33 15.97 -2.10
C ARG A 156 17.87 15.73 -2.51
N HIS A 157 16.92 16.22 -1.71
CA HIS A 157 15.49 15.95 -1.92
C HIS A 157 14.76 17.05 -2.69
N ARG A 158 15.29 18.28 -2.66
CA ARG A 158 14.73 19.46 -3.35
C ARG A 158 14.33 19.23 -4.83
N PRO A 159 15.15 18.63 -5.71
CA PRO A 159 14.75 18.44 -7.10
C PRO A 159 13.58 17.47 -7.26
N HIS A 160 13.49 16.46 -6.37
CA HIS A 160 12.45 15.45 -6.41
C HIS A 160 11.11 15.99 -5.88
N ILE A 161 11.11 16.73 -4.77
CA ILE A 161 9.89 17.30 -4.19
C ILE A 161 9.27 18.38 -5.10
N LEU A 162 10.10 19.19 -5.78
CA LEU A 162 9.62 20.18 -6.76
C LEU A 162 8.90 19.51 -7.94
N ARG A 163 9.43 18.37 -8.41
CA ARG A 163 8.79 17.57 -9.48
C ARG A 163 7.43 17.02 -9.06
N VAL A 164 7.27 16.61 -7.80
CA VAL A 164 6.00 16.10 -7.27
C VAL A 164 4.98 17.24 -7.12
N ALA A 165 5.37 18.35 -6.49
CA ALA A 165 4.48 19.47 -6.17
C ALA A 165 3.88 20.18 -7.40
N THR A 166 4.67 20.29 -8.49
CA THR A 166 4.26 21.02 -9.72
C THR A 166 3.16 20.34 -10.53
N THR A 167 2.79 19.10 -10.21
CA THR A 167 1.84 18.29 -11.00
C THR A 167 0.38 18.48 -10.54
N LEU A 168 0.13 19.16 -9.41
CA LEU A 168 -1.10 18.97 -8.63
C LEU A 168 -2.17 20.07 -8.75
N MET A 169 -1.90 21.22 -9.40
CA MET A 169 -2.84 22.34 -9.37
C MET A 169 -3.52 22.61 -10.71
N LYS A 170 -4.74 22.09 -10.90
CA LYS A 170 -5.69 22.57 -11.92
C LYS A 170 -7.13 22.42 -11.40
N HIS A 171 -7.68 23.53 -10.90
CA HIS A 171 -9.10 23.87 -10.66
C HIS A 171 -10.05 22.75 -10.15
N THR A 172 -10.73 22.98 -9.03
CA THR A 172 -11.70 22.02 -8.49
C THR A 172 -12.89 22.71 -7.82
N ASP A 173 -14.00 21.97 -7.72
CA ASP A 173 -15.34 22.39 -7.28
C ASP A 173 -15.35 22.86 -5.81
N PRO A 174 -15.81 24.10 -5.51
CA PRO A 174 -15.89 24.61 -4.15
C PRO A 174 -16.81 23.79 -3.23
N LYS A 175 -17.71 22.96 -3.77
CA LYS A 175 -18.60 22.09 -2.97
C LYS A 175 -17.85 21.01 -2.19
N MET A 176 -16.61 20.68 -2.57
CA MET A 176 -15.78 19.72 -1.82
C MET A 176 -15.47 20.21 -0.41
N LEU A 177 -15.33 21.53 -0.22
CA LEU A 177 -15.02 22.13 1.08
C LEU A 177 -16.13 21.93 2.12
N ILE A 178 -17.39 21.79 1.66
CA ILE A 178 -18.52 21.51 2.55
C ILE A 178 -18.52 20.03 2.98
N GLN A 179 -18.08 19.13 2.11
CA GLN A 179 -18.05 17.69 2.39
C GLN A 179 -16.86 17.31 3.28
N ASP A 180 -15.72 17.95 3.02
CA ASP A 180 -14.51 17.81 3.82
C ASP A 180 -13.89 19.21 4.04
N PRO A 181 -13.96 19.73 5.29
CA PRO A 181 -13.49 21.07 5.62
C PRO A 181 -11.97 21.26 5.46
N LEU A 182 -11.22 20.15 5.41
CA LEU A 182 -9.77 20.14 5.28
C LEU A 182 -9.32 19.84 3.84
N SER A 183 -10.26 19.70 2.91
CA SER A 183 -9.96 19.41 1.51
C SER A 183 -9.39 20.63 0.79
N LEU A 184 -8.42 20.39 -0.10
CA LEU A 184 -7.92 21.39 -1.02
C LEU A 184 -8.53 21.20 -2.41
N PRO A 185 -8.75 22.29 -3.17
CA PRO A 185 -9.24 22.24 -4.55
C PRO A 185 -8.11 21.80 -5.50
N ILE A 186 -7.70 20.54 -5.37
CA ILE A 186 -6.65 19.89 -6.13
C ILE A 186 -7.31 18.86 -7.05
N ASN A 187 -6.84 18.78 -8.30
CA ASN A 187 -7.31 17.75 -9.22
C ASN A 187 -6.71 16.40 -8.83
N MET A 188 -7.43 15.69 -7.96
CA MET A 188 -7.06 14.35 -7.53
C MET A 188 -7.73 13.32 -8.44
N PRO A 189 -7.01 12.25 -8.83
CA PRO A 189 -7.67 11.13 -9.48
C PRO A 189 -8.75 10.59 -8.56
N ARG A 190 -9.90 10.30 -9.15
CA ARG A 190 -11.03 9.75 -8.42
C ARG A 190 -10.63 8.42 -7.77
N GLN A 191 -10.82 8.31 -6.47
CA GLN A 191 -10.53 7.08 -5.73
C GLN A 191 -11.44 5.93 -6.21
N PRO A 192 -10.92 4.69 -6.33
CA PRO A 192 -11.69 3.55 -6.79
C PRO A 192 -12.91 3.27 -5.89
N GLU A 193 -12.80 3.54 -4.59
CA GLU A 193 -13.89 3.42 -3.63
C GLU A 193 -15.05 4.36 -3.99
N ASN A 194 -14.74 5.58 -4.41
CA ASN A 194 -15.74 6.56 -4.86
C ASN A 194 -16.37 6.16 -6.19
N TYR A 195 -15.61 5.50 -7.08
CA TYR A 195 -16.16 4.98 -8.33
C TYR A 195 -17.13 3.82 -8.07
N ILE A 196 -16.74 2.87 -7.22
CA ILE A 196 -17.60 1.75 -6.80
C ILE A 196 -18.85 2.28 -6.09
N LYS A 197 -18.70 3.27 -5.19
CA LYS A 197 -19.83 3.89 -4.50
C LYS A 197 -20.83 4.50 -5.47
N ASP A 198 -20.39 5.16 -6.53
CA ASP A 198 -21.28 5.69 -7.57
C ASP A 198 -22.00 4.58 -8.34
N MET A 199 -21.27 3.55 -8.75
CA MET A 199 -21.88 2.40 -9.44
C MET A 199 -22.94 1.73 -8.56
N ILE A 200 -22.67 1.58 -7.27
CA ILE A 200 -23.61 1.06 -6.29
C ILE A 200 -24.81 2.01 -6.17
N THR A 201 -24.57 3.31 -6.04
CA THR A 201 -25.65 4.32 -5.91
C THR A 201 -26.58 4.33 -7.12
N VAL A 202 -26.06 4.06 -8.32
CA VAL A 202 -26.86 3.96 -9.55
C VAL A 202 -27.55 2.60 -9.70
N GLY A 203 -26.86 1.50 -9.38
CA GLY A 203 -27.35 0.14 -9.62
C GLY A 203 -28.26 -0.43 -8.54
N VAL A 204 -27.92 -0.18 -7.27
CA VAL A 204 -28.65 -0.73 -6.11
C VAL A 204 -30.12 -0.33 -6.03
N PRO A 205 -30.55 0.91 -6.37
CA PRO A 205 -31.96 1.29 -6.29
C PRO A 205 -32.90 0.34 -7.05
N SER A 206 -32.44 -0.17 -8.20
CA SER A 206 -33.20 -1.13 -9.02
C SER A 206 -33.33 -2.54 -8.41
N LEU A 207 -32.45 -2.88 -7.47
CA LEU A 207 -32.37 -4.21 -6.83
C LEU A 207 -33.02 -4.22 -5.44
N ILE A 208 -33.32 -3.06 -4.87
CA ILE A 208 -33.92 -2.94 -3.54
C ILE A 208 -35.40 -3.33 -3.60
N LYS A 209 -35.72 -4.46 -2.96
CA LYS A 209 -37.10 -4.87 -2.67
C LYS A 209 -37.64 -4.32 -1.35
N ASN A 210 -36.75 -3.84 -0.48
CA ASN A 210 -37.11 -3.32 0.84
C ASN A 210 -37.66 -1.89 0.75
N LYS A 211 -38.93 -1.71 1.12
CA LYS A 211 -39.64 -0.42 1.08
C LYS A 211 -39.09 0.62 2.07
N GLU A 212 -38.42 0.21 3.13
CA GLU A 212 -37.81 1.13 4.11
C GLU A 212 -36.50 1.73 3.61
N LEU A 213 -35.78 1.00 2.75
CA LEU A 213 -34.52 1.46 2.17
C LEU A 213 -34.73 2.28 0.90
N LEU A 214 -35.87 2.11 0.21
CA LEU A 214 -36.18 2.80 -1.04
C LEU A 214 -36.09 4.34 -0.95
N PRO A 215 -36.57 5.01 0.12
CA PRO A 215 -36.48 6.46 0.26
C PRO A 215 -35.05 7.00 0.41
N LEU A 216 -34.10 6.15 0.85
CA LEU A 216 -32.70 6.56 1.02
C LEU A 216 -31.95 6.71 -0.31
N PHE A 217 -32.51 6.15 -1.39
CA PHE A 217 -31.93 6.18 -2.73
C PHE A 217 -32.84 6.85 -3.77
N GLY A 218 -33.89 7.53 -3.32
CA GLY A 218 -34.84 8.24 -4.19
C GLY A 218 -34.20 9.45 -4.91
N PRO A 219 -34.71 9.84 -6.08
CA PRO A 219 -34.23 11.01 -6.82
C PRO A 219 -34.35 12.32 -6.02
N GLU A 220 -35.29 12.40 -5.08
CA GLU A 220 -35.43 13.54 -4.16
C GLU A 220 -34.19 13.80 -3.28
N VAL A 221 -33.40 12.76 -2.99
CA VAL A 221 -32.19 12.88 -2.15
C VAL A 221 -31.12 13.69 -2.87
N GLY A 222 -30.94 13.47 -4.16
CA GLY A 222 -29.97 14.21 -4.99
C GLY A 222 -30.34 15.69 -5.10
N ILE A 223 -31.61 15.98 -5.34
CA ILE A 223 -32.12 17.36 -5.47
C ILE A 223 -31.94 18.13 -4.16
N ARG A 224 -32.41 17.56 -3.04
CA ARG A 224 -32.29 18.19 -1.71
C ARG A 224 -30.84 18.40 -1.28
N ARG A 225 -29.95 17.47 -1.62
CA ARG A 225 -28.51 17.62 -1.37
C ARG A 225 -27.96 18.86 -2.07
N GLU A 226 -28.37 19.09 -3.32
CA GLU A 226 -27.83 20.19 -4.12
C GLU A 226 -28.39 21.55 -3.72
N GLU A 227 -29.67 21.59 -3.33
CA GLU A 227 -30.29 22.77 -2.72
C GLU A 227 -29.57 23.15 -1.42
N LEU A 228 -29.28 22.17 -0.56
CA LEU A 228 -28.56 22.38 0.70
C LEU A 228 -27.13 22.90 0.46
N LEU A 229 -26.38 22.28 -0.46
CA LEU A 229 -25.02 22.71 -0.81
C LEU A 229 -25.01 24.13 -1.36
N THR A 230 -25.96 24.47 -2.23
CA THR A 230 -26.10 25.82 -2.78
C THR A 230 -26.47 26.84 -1.70
N GLY A 231 -27.33 26.47 -0.75
CA GLY A 231 -27.69 27.32 0.38
C GLY A 231 -26.51 27.61 1.30
N LEU A 232 -25.72 26.58 1.64
CA LEU A 232 -24.52 26.71 2.48
C LEU A 232 -23.42 27.57 1.81
N MET A 233 -23.24 27.43 0.49
CA MET A 233 -22.26 28.22 -0.25
C MET A 233 -22.58 29.71 -0.34
N ARG A 234 -23.83 30.12 -0.12
CA ARG A 234 -24.25 31.53 -0.17
C ARG A 234 -23.95 32.30 1.12
N GLN A 235 -23.43 31.65 2.16
CA GLN A 235 -23.05 32.33 3.38
C GLN A 235 -21.84 33.26 3.16
N PRO A 236 -21.83 34.48 3.74
CA PRO A 236 -20.76 35.46 3.53
C PRO A 236 -19.41 35.02 4.13
N VAL A 237 -19.44 34.14 5.14
CA VAL A 237 -18.27 33.51 5.73
C VAL A 237 -18.45 32.01 5.60
N LEU A 238 -17.53 31.35 4.89
CA LEU A 238 -17.49 29.90 4.85
C LEU A 238 -16.84 29.42 6.14
N LEU A 239 -17.65 28.77 6.98
CA LEU A 239 -17.21 28.04 8.16
C LEU A 239 -17.45 26.54 7.91
N PRO A 240 -16.49 25.84 7.30
CA PRO A 240 -16.64 24.44 6.90
C PRO A 240 -16.91 23.50 8.10
N SER A 241 -16.49 23.92 9.30
CA SER A 241 -16.74 23.24 10.56
C SER A 241 -17.68 24.09 11.43
N PHE A 242 -18.96 24.12 11.09
CA PHE A 242 -19.97 24.76 11.94
C PHE A 242 -20.18 23.90 13.19
N SER A 243 -19.51 24.23 14.29
CA SER A 243 -19.95 23.74 15.59
C SER A 243 -21.25 24.45 15.92
N LEU A 244 -22.37 23.72 15.90
CA LEU A 244 -23.61 24.16 16.54
C LEU A 244 -23.32 24.33 18.03
N ILE A 245 -22.79 25.47 18.43
CA ILE A 245 -22.84 25.89 19.83
C ILE A 245 -24.33 26.18 20.05
N PRO A 246 -25.06 25.38 20.85
CA PRO A 246 -26.44 25.72 21.14
C PRO A 246 -26.44 27.11 21.78
N PRO A 247 -27.39 27.99 21.43
CA PRO A 247 -27.51 29.27 22.12
C PRO A 247 -27.66 28.97 23.61
N ASN A 248 -26.74 29.50 24.44
CA ASN A 248 -26.78 29.34 25.89
C ASN A 248 -28.22 29.58 26.39
N PRO A 249 -28.82 28.67 27.19
CA PRO A 249 -30.07 29.00 27.86
C PRO A 249 -29.83 30.22 28.77
N PRO A 250 -30.82 31.11 28.94
CA PRO A 250 -30.65 32.34 29.67
C PRO A 250 -30.19 32.05 31.10
N CYS A 251 -29.07 32.67 31.46
CA CYS A 251 -28.45 32.69 32.77
C CYS A 251 -29.51 32.82 33.88
N TRP A 252 -29.50 31.88 34.83
CA TRP A 252 -30.32 31.94 36.04
C TRP A 252 -30.11 33.29 36.72
N ARG A 253 -31.19 34.09 36.80
CA ARG A 253 -31.20 35.33 37.57
C ARG A 253 -30.85 35.00 39.02
N GLU A 254 -29.88 35.73 39.56
CA GLU A 254 -29.60 35.84 40.97
C GLU A 254 -30.89 36.17 41.75
N THR A 255 -31.49 35.17 42.39
CA THR A 255 -32.37 35.41 43.52
C THR A 255 -31.52 35.90 44.68
N ARG A 256 -31.52 37.23 44.89
CA ARG A 256 -31.09 37.87 46.13
C ARG A 256 -31.84 37.24 47.30
N CYS A 257 -31.16 36.40 48.08
CA CYS A 257 -31.54 36.14 49.46
C CYS A 257 -31.37 37.44 50.25
N LYS A 258 -32.48 38.14 50.51
CA LYS A 258 -32.57 39.09 51.62
C LYS A 258 -32.62 38.29 52.92
N SER A 259 -31.57 38.36 53.73
CA SER A 259 -31.62 37.98 55.14
C SER A 259 -31.49 39.23 56.02
N LYS A 260 -32.64 39.57 56.62
CA LYS A 260 -32.88 40.10 57.98
C LYS A 260 -31.96 41.21 58.51
N GLY A 261 -32.56 42.39 58.65
CA GLY A 261 -32.66 43.12 59.93
C GLY A 261 -34.11 43.06 60.37
#